data_AF-A0A1D2N398-F1
#
_entry.id   AF-A0A1D2N398-F1
#
_cell.length_a   1.000
_cell.length_b   1.000
_cell.length_c   1.000
_cell.angle_alpha   90.00
_cell.angle_beta   90.00
_cell.angle_gamma   90.00
#
_symmetry.space_group_name_H-M   'P 1'
#
loop_
_entity.id
_entity.type
_entity.pdbx_description
1 polymer ?
#
loop_
_entity_poly.entity_id
_entity_poly.type
_entity_poly.pdbx_seq_one_letter_code
_entity_poly.pdbx_strand_id
1 'polypeptide(L)'
;MTCCTNCFAILFASIVWIELISGLVATTSAAFFNDKVKFWAYLIFVIDAIFASWLFYYSGKETFTYLKDTATNKSVTMNWICGMCTVVTIAIFGSIYFFTPLGHPALEIVWGAFAIYIIAIFLLWIVATIYMIYLRLGCAQPSSNNRPKERSPNPPTRRDPEMSLEQSLNQIVDNVQNNPEQKGYTLYAVGSETPFQVRM
;
A
#
# COMPACT_ATOMS: atom_id res chain seq x y z
N MET A 1 18.64 3.26 -0.27
CA MET A 1 17.38 3.99 0.03
C MET A 1 16.24 3.08 0.49
N THR A 2 16.24 1.78 0.20
CA THR A 2 15.18 0.82 0.58
C THR A 2 14.95 0.68 2.10
N CYS A 3 15.99 0.87 2.93
CA CYS A 3 15.86 0.76 4.39
C CYS A 3 14.94 1.84 4.99
N CYS A 4 15.02 3.10 4.52
CA CYS A 4 14.20 4.19 5.05
C CYS A 4 12.72 4.04 4.71
N THR A 5 12.39 3.58 3.49
CA THR A 5 10.99 3.42 3.05
C THR A 5 10.25 2.36 3.86
N ASN A 6 10.92 1.26 4.21
CA ASN A 6 10.34 0.22 5.04
C ASN A 6 10.01 0.71 6.46
N CYS A 7 10.88 1.52 7.06
CA CYS A 7 10.60 2.13 8.37
C CYS A 7 9.35 3.01 8.35
N PHE A 8 9.18 3.86 7.33
CA PHE A 8 7.99 4.71 7.22
C PHE A 8 6.71 3.88 7.05
N ALA A 9 6.75 2.82 6.24
CA ALA A 9 5.59 1.93 6.06
C ALA A 9 5.19 1.23 7.36
N ILE A 10 6.16 0.72 8.13
CA ILE A 10 5.91 0.08 9.44
C ILE A 10 5.34 1.08 10.43
N LEU A 11 5.92 2.29 10.53
CA LEU A 11 5.41 3.34 11.40
C LEU A 11 3.97 3.70 11.05
N PHE A 12 3.69 3.89 9.76
CA PHE A 12 2.36 4.24 9.29
C PHE A 12 1.33 3.14 9.61
N ALA A 13 1.68 1.87 9.37
CA ALA A 13 0.84 0.74 9.76
C ALA A 13 0.59 0.75 11.27
N SER A 14 1.62 0.92 12.10
CA SER A 14 1.46 0.92 13.56
C SER A 14 0.53 2.03 14.07
N ILE A 15 0.53 3.22 13.46
CA ILE A 15 -0.37 4.32 13.82
C ILE A 15 -1.83 3.94 13.50
N VAL A 16 -2.09 3.41 12.30
CA VAL A 16 -3.43 2.94 11.91
C VAL A 16 -3.94 1.85 12.86
N TRP A 17 -3.06 0.95 13.30
CA TRP A 17 -3.40 -0.07 14.29
C TRP A 17 -3.79 0.54 15.64
N ILE A 18 -3.07 1.56 16.11
CA ILE A 18 -3.39 2.27 17.35
C ILE A 18 -4.75 2.96 17.24
N GLU A 19 -5.07 3.58 16.10
CA GLU A 19 -6.39 4.19 15.85
C GLU A 19 -7.53 3.17 15.86
N LEU A 20 -7.34 2.00 15.26
CA LEU A 20 -8.34 0.94 15.28
C LEU A 20 -8.55 0.37 16.69
N ILE A 21 -7.46 0.11 17.42
CA ILE A 21 -7.54 -0.41 18.78
C ILE A 21 -8.24 0.60 19.70
N SER A 22 -7.97 1.90 19.56
CA SER A 22 -8.64 2.91 20.39
C SER A 22 -10.14 3.00 20.09
N GLY A 23 -10.53 2.91 18.81
CA GLY A 23 -11.94 2.80 18.41
C GLY A 23 -12.61 1.55 19.01
N LEU A 24 -11.97 0.39 18.91
CA LEU A 24 -12.47 -0.87 19.46
C LEU A 24 -12.60 -0.84 20.99
N VAL A 25 -11.63 -0.26 21.69
CA VAL A 25 -11.71 -0.06 23.15
C VAL A 25 -12.88 0.85 23.49
N ALA A 26 -13.05 1.97 22.79
CA ALA A 26 -14.16 2.89 23.02
C ALA A 26 -15.53 2.23 22.77
N THR A 27 -15.69 1.48 21.68
CA THR A 27 -16.94 0.77 21.37
C THR A 27 -17.21 -0.37 22.34
N THR A 28 -16.18 -1.11 22.76
CA THR A 28 -16.29 -2.17 23.79
C THR A 28 -16.70 -1.57 25.13
N SER A 29 -16.07 -0.48 25.56
CA SER A 29 -16.44 0.23 26.79
C SER A 29 -17.87 0.76 26.74
N ALA A 30 -18.28 1.34 25.62
CA ALA A 30 -19.64 1.82 25.44
C ALA A 30 -20.70 0.71 25.41
N ALA A 31 -20.36 -0.48 24.86
CA ALA A 31 -21.28 -1.60 24.72
C ALA A 31 -21.40 -2.44 26.00
N PHE A 32 -20.29 -2.74 26.67
CA PHE A 32 -20.28 -3.71 27.78
C PHE A 32 -20.22 -3.07 29.17
N PHE A 33 -19.69 -1.85 29.30
CA PHE A 33 -19.48 -1.20 30.60
C PHE A 33 -20.43 -0.03 30.88
N ASN A 34 -21.46 0.14 30.06
CA ASN A 34 -22.46 1.18 30.26
C ASN A 34 -23.79 0.57 30.69
N ASP A 35 -24.19 0.67 31.95
CA ASP A 35 -25.43 0.05 32.45
C ASP A 35 -26.70 0.49 31.71
N LYS A 36 -26.64 1.62 31.00
CA LYS A 36 -27.69 2.14 30.12
C LYS A 36 -27.51 1.67 28.67
N VAL A 37 -27.09 0.42 28.48
CA VAL A 37 -26.76 -0.07 27.14
C VAL A 37 -27.98 0.01 26.22
N LYS A 38 -27.85 0.78 25.14
CA LYS A 38 -28.81 0.78 24.04
C LYS A 38 -28.35 -0.21 22.98
N PHE A 39 -29.30 -0.86 22.30
CA PHE A 39 -29.05 -1.70 21.11
C PHE A 39 -28.05 -1.06 20.12
N TRP A 40 -28.09 0.26 19.99
CA TRP A 40 -27.18 1.05 19.17
C TRP A 40 -25.68 0.87 19.50
N ALA A 41 -25.30 0.72 20.77
CA ALA A 41 -23.89 0.55 21.14
C ALA A 41 -23.33 -0.79 20.65
N TYR A 42 -24.11 -1.86 20.76
CA TYR A 42 -23.76 -3.17 20.21
C TYR A 42 -23.68 -3.15 18.68
N LEU A 43 -24.62 -2.46 18.03
CA LEU A 43 -24.62 -2.32 16.57
C LEU A 43 -23.33 -1.61 16.09
N ILE A 44 -22.94 -0.51 16.74
CA ILE A 44 -21.69 0.21 16.43
C ILE A 44 -20.49 -0.70 16.65
N PHE A 45 -20.44 -1.42 17.77
CA PHE A 45 -19.36 -2.37 18.06
C PHE A 45 -19.22 -3.46 16.99
N VAL A 46 -20.32 -4.07 16.54
CA VAL A 46 -20.27 -5.12 15.50
C VAL A 46 -19.79 -4.55 14.17
N ILE A 47 -20.27 -3.37 13.78
CA ILE A 47 -19.85 -2.71 12.53
C ILE A 47 -18.35 -2.40 12.57
N ASP A 48 -17.87 -1.85 13.69
CA ASP A 48 -16.45 -1.54 13.91
C ASP A 48 -15.58 -2.80 13.90
N ALA A 49 -16.02 -3.88 14.56
CA ALA A 49 -15.30 -5.15 14.57
C ALA A 49 -15.18 -5.79 13.18
N ILE A 50 -16.25 -5.73 12.36
CA ILE A 50 -16.22 -6.20 10.97
C ILE A 50 -15.26 -5.36 10.14
N PHE A 51 -15.30 -4.03 10.30
CA PHE A 51 -14.42 -3.10 9.60
C PHE A 51 -12.95 -3.31 9.97
N ALA A 52 -12.64 -3.42 11.26
CA ALA A 52 -11.30 -3.73 11.75
C ALA A 52 -10.80 -5.09 11.21
N SER A 53 -11.64 -6.12 11.23
CA SER A 53 -11.31 -7.44 10.68
C SER A 53 -11.00 -7.39 9.18
N TRP A 54 -11.79 -6.63 8.41
CA TRP A 54 -11.55 -6.41 6.99
C TRP A 54 -10.20 -5.72 6.76
N LEU A 55 -9.91 -4.66 7.53
CA LEU A 55 -8.64 -3.94 7.43
C LEU A 55 -7.44 -4.81 7.80
N PHE A 56 -7.56 -5.64 8.84
CA PHE A 56 -6.51 -6.59 9.20
C PHE A 56 -6.25 -7.60 8.09
N TYR A 57 -7.30 -8.16 7.52
CA TYR A 57 -7.18 -9.09 6.41
C TYR A 57 -6.50 -8.42 5.20
N TYR A 58 -6.93 -7.21 4.84
CA TYR A 58 -6.40 -6.49 3.69
C TYR A 58 -4.94 -6.05 3.90
N SER A 59 -4.62 -5.49 5.07
CA SER A 59 -3.27 -5.07 5.45
C SER A 59 -2.31 -6.26 5.51
N GLY A 60 -2.74 -7.39 6.09
CA GLY A 60 -1.96 -8.63 6.12
C GLY A 60 -1.70 -9.17 4.72
N LYS A 61 -2.72 -9.17 3.86
CA LYS A 61 -2.59 -9.59 2.46
C LYS A 61 -1.63 -8.69 1.68
N GLU A 62 -1.70 -7.37 1.84
CA GLU A 62 -0.76 -6.44 1.19
C GLU A 62 0.68 -6.64 1.68
N THR A 63 0.87 -6.82 2.99
CA THR A 63 2.19 -7.08 3.58
C THR A 63 2.78 -8.39 3.06
N PHE A 64 1.98 -9.44 2.97
CA PHE A 64 2.41 -10.73 2.42
C PHE A 64 2.74 -10.63 0.92
N THR A 65 1.94 -9.88 0.17
CA THR A 65 2.19 -9.65 -1.27
C THR A 65 3.41 -8.76 -1.48
N TYR A 66 3.70 -7.83 -0.58
CA TYR A 66 4.91 -6.99 -0.62
C TYR A 66 6.20 -7.80 -0.53
N LEU A 67 6.20 -8.89 0.25
CA LEU A 67 7.33 -9.82 0.32
C LEU A 67 7.55 -10.60 -0.97
N LYS A 68 6.50 -10.74 -1.80
CA LYS A 68 6.51 -11.58 -2.99
C LYS A 68 6.69 -10.81 -4.31
N ASP A 69 6.18 -9.58 -4.40
CA ASP A 69 6.17 -8.79 -5.65
C ASP A 69 6.58 -7.33 -5.47
N THR A 70 7.65 -6.93 -6.17
CA THR A 70 8.27 -5.59 -6.18
C THR A 70 7.53 -4.60 -7.11
N ALA A 71 6.19 -4.60 -7.11
CA ALA A 71 5.40 -3.78 -8.04
C ALA A 71 5.01 -2.40 -7.49
N THR A 72 5.02 -1.41 -8.39
CA THR A 72 5.36 0.02 -8.18
C THR A 72 4.19 0.97 -7.84
N ASN A 73 2.96 0.51 -7.60
CA ASN A 73 1.78 1.42 -7.49
C ASN A 73 1.08 1.44 -6.11
N LYS A 74 1.74 1.04 -5.02
CA LYS A 74 1.09 0.78 -3.72
C LYS A 74 0.86 2.00 -2.80
N SER A 75 1.46 3.16 -3.09
CA SER A 75 1.36 4.34 -2.20
C SER A 75 -0.05 4.96 -2.14
N VAL A 76 -0.80 4.91 -3.25
CA VAL A 76 -2.14 5.50 -3.33
C VAL A 76 -3.15 4.72 -2.48
N THR A 77 -3.09 3.39 -2.53
CA THR A 77 -4.00 2.50 -1.78
C THR A 77 -3.83 2.67 -0.27
N MET A 78 -2.59 2.70 0.23
CA MET A 78 -2.31 2.90 1.66
C MET A 78 -2.82 4.25 2.18
N ASN A 79 -2.66 5.32 1.39
CA ASN A 79 -3.15 6.64 1.77
C ASN A 79 -4.69 6.66 1.88
N TRP A 80 -5.37 6.01 0.93
CA TRP A 80 -6.83 5.92 0.92
C TRP A 80 -7.37 5.11 2.11
N ILE A 81 -6.74 3.97 2.43
CA ILE A 81 -7.10 3.14 3.59
C ILE A 81 -6.96 3.94 4.89
N CYS A 82 -5.89 4.71 5.03
CA CYS A 82 -5.68 5.56 6.21
C CYS A 82 -6.78 6.60 6.35
N GLY A 83 -7.10 7.32 5.27
CA GLY A 83 -8.17 8.31 5.28
C GLY A 83 -9.52 7.70 5.67
N MET A 84 -9.85 6.52 5.14
CA MET A 84 -11.06 5.80 5.50
C MET A 84 -11.08 5.38 6.98
N CYS A 85 -9.95 4.89 7.51
CA CYS A 85 -9.83 4.54 8.92
C CYS A 85 -10.08 5.75 9.83
N THR A 86 -9.40 6.87 9.58
CA THR A 86 -9.57 8.09 10.37
C THR A 86 -11.02 8.59 10.34
N VAL A 87 -11.67 8.60 9.17
CA VAL A 87 -13.08 9.02 9.04
C VAL A 87 -14.03 8.10 9.81
N VAL A 88 -13.84 6.78 9.72
CA VAL A 88 -14.66 5.80 10.45
C VAL A 88 -14.48 5.98 11.96
N THR A 89 -13.25 6.13 12.45
CA THR A 89 -12.97 6.32 13.87
C THR A 89 -13.59 7.62 14.40
N ILE A 90 -13.52 8.73 13.65
CA ILE A 90 -14.22 9.99 13.99
C ILE A 90 -15.73 9.76 14.09
N ALA A 91 -16.31 9.06 13.10
CA ALA A 91 -17.75 8.78 13.08
C ALA A 91 -18.17 7.92 14.27
N ILE A 92 -17.34 6.97 14.70
CA ILE A 92 -17.57 6.13 15.89
C ILE A 92 -17.56 6.99 17.15
N PHE A 93 -16.51 7.77 17.39
CA PHE A 93 -16.43 8.65 18.57
C PHE A 93 -17.58 9.66 18.60
N GLY A 94 -17.91 10.26 17.46
CA GLY A 94 -19.07 11.16 17.33
C GLY A 94 -20.38 10.43 17.66
N SER A 95 -20.59 9.23 17.14
CA SER A 95 -21.80 8.44 17.39
C SER A 95 -21.91 8.04 18.87
N ILE A 96 -20.80 7.63 19.50
CA ILE A 96 -20.77 7.34 20.93
C ILE A 96 -21.16 8.59 21.73
N TYR A 97 -20.56 9.75 21.41
CA TYR A 97 -20.83 11.02 22.09
C TYR A 97 -22.30 11.47 21.99
N PHE A 98 -22.92 11.34 20.81
CA PHE A 98 -24.29 11.81 20.58
C PHE A 98 -25.37 10.82 21.04
N PHE A 99 -25.20 9.52 20.79
CA PHE A 99 -26.30 8.55 20.98
C PHE A 99 -26.25 7.80 22.31
N THR A 100 -25.07 7.75 22.95
CA THR A 100 -24.82 6.91 24.11
C THR A 100 -24.58 7.78 25.33
N PRO A 101 -25.56 7.95 26.24
CA PRO A 101 -25.29 8.55 27.53
C PRO A 101 -24.36 7.60 28.30
N LEU A 102 -23.09 7.97 28.40
CA LEU A 102 -22.07 7.17 29.08
C LEU A 102 -22.16 7.41 30.59
N GLY A 103 -22.32 6.33 31.35
CA GLY A 103 -22.09 6.35 32.80
C GLY A 103 -20.61 6.31 33.15
N HIS A 104 -20.28 6.64 34.41
CA HIS A 104 -19.00 6.21 34.98
C HIS A 104 -19.06 4.71 35.27
N PRO A 105 -18.02 3.92 34.94
CA PRO A 105 -16.66 4.32 34.54
C PRO A 105 -16.42 4.40 33.01
N ALA A 106 -17.37 3.99 32.17
CA ALA A 106 -17.19 3.93 30.71
C ALA A 106 -16.75 5.27 30.10
N LEU A 107 -17.23 6.39 30.64
CA LEU A 107 -16.85 7.72 30.20
C LEU A 107 -15.32 7.97 30.27
N GLU A 108 -14.66 7.56 31.36
CA GLU A 108 -13.21 7.80 31.53
C GLU A 108 -12.39 6.99 30.54
N ILE A 109 -12.79 5.74 30.30
CA ILE A 109 -12.12 4.86 29.35
C ILE A 109 -12.29 5.39 27.92
N VAL A 110 -13.49 5.82 27.56
CA VAL A 110 -13.77 6.41 26.23
C VAL A 110 -12.98 7.70 26.02
N TRP A 111 -12.88 8.57 27.03
CA TRP A 111 -12.05 9.77 26.96
C TRP A 111 -10.55 9.46 26.86
N GLY A 112 -10.07 8.45 27.59
CA GLY A 112 -8.70 7.98 27.47
C GLY A 112 -8.40 7.46 26.06
N ALA A 113 -9.28 6.64 25.49
CA ALA A 113 -9.18 6.14 24.12
C ALA A 113 -9.21 7.29 23.09
N PHE A 114 -10.08 8.29 23.31
CA PHE A 114 -10.14 9.48 22.46
C PHE A 114 -8.84 10.30 22.53
N ALA A 115 -8.25 10.48 23.71
CA ALA A 115 -6.97 11.17 23.85
C ALA A 115 -5.84 10.44 23.09
N ILE A 116 -5.77 9.11 23.21
CA ILE A 116 -4.81 8.28 22.44
C ILE A 116 -5.03 8.44 20.94
N TYR A 117 -6.30 8.47 20.50
CA TYR A 117 -6.65 8.70 19.10
C TYR A 117 -6.16 10.05 18.57
N ILE A 118 -6.37 11.15 19.32
CA ILE A 118 -5.88 12.48 18.93
C ILE A 118 -4.35 12.51 18.83
N ILE A 119 -3.65 11.84 19.75
CA ILE A 119 -2.19 11.71 19.70
C ILE A 119 -1.77 10.93 18.44
N ALA A 120 -2.46 9.85 18.10
CA ALA A 120 -2.20 9.07 16.90
C ALA A 120 -2.36 9.89 15.62
N ILE A 121 -3.44 10.69 15.48
CA ILE A 121 -3.63 11.60 14.34
C ILE A 121 -2.50 12.62 14.26
N PHE A 122 -2.10 13.19 15.39
CA PHE A 122 -1.02 14.19 15.42
C PHE A 122 0.31 13.57 14.97
N LEU A 123 0.62 12.36 15.43
CA LEU A 123 1.79 11.60 14.98
C LEU A 123 1.71 11.26 13.48
N LEU A 124 0.53 10.87 12.98
CA LEU A 124 0.30 10.62 11.56
C LEU A 124 0.62 11.86 10.72
N TRP A 125 0.13 13.04 11.15
CA TRP A 125 0.38 14.33 10.51
C TRP A 125 1.87 14.67 10.48
N ILE A 126 2.58 14.47 11.59
CA ILE A 126 4.02 14.67 11.67
C ILE A 126 4.74 13.74 10.68
N VAL A 127 4.45 12.44 10.71
CA VAL A 127 5.08 11.44 9.83
C VAL A 127 4.81 11.76 8.36
N ALA A 128 3.57 12.12 8.01
CA ALA A 128 3.21 12.51 6.65
C ALA A 128 3.95 13.78 6.20
N THR A 129 4.06 14.78 7.07
CA THR A 129 4.79 16.03 6.79
C THR A 129 6.27 15.76 6.57
N ILE A 130 6.88 14.97 7.45
CA ILE A 130 8.28 14.55 7.34
C ILE A 130 8.51 13.79 6.03
N TYR A 131 7.63 12.84 5.70
CA TYR A 131 7.69 12.08 4.46
C TYR A 131 7.62 12.98 3.22
N MET A 132 6.72 13.97 3.22
CA MET A 132 6.60 14.96 2.14
C MET A 132 7.86 15.83 2.00
N ILE A 133 8.47 16.24 3.12
CA ILE A 133 9.74 16.98 3.11
C ILE A 133 10.86 16.10 2.53
N TYR A 134 10.97 14.84 2.97
CA TYR A 134 11.95 13.90 2.43
C TYR A 134 11.78 13.67 0.94
N LEU A 135 10.55 13.55 0.44
CA LEU A 135 10.28 13.45 -1.00
C LEU A 135 10.75 14.70 -1.76
N ARG A 136 10.45 15.90 -1.24
CA ARG A 136 10.91 17.15 -1.87
C ARG A 136 12.43 17.29 -1.88
N LEU A 137 13.11 16.90 -0.80
CA LEU A 137 14.58 16.95 -0.72
C LEU A 137 15.24 15.85 -1.55
N GLY A 138 14.64 14.66 -1.62
CA GLY A 138 15.15 13.52 -2.40
C GLY A 138 15.14 13.77 -3.91
N CYS A 139 14.16 14.53 -4.42
CA CYS A 139 14.15 14.97 -5.82
C CYS A 139 15.25 15.98 -6.16
N ALA A 140 15.90 16.59 -5.16
CA ALA A 140 17.01 17.51 -5.37
C ALA A 140 18.37 16.80 -5.46
N GLN A 141 18.42 15.45 -5.46
CA GLN A 141 19.70 14.77 -5.66
C GLN A 141 20.24 15.15 -7.05
N PRO A 142 21.39 15.85 -7.12
CA PRO A 142 21.94 16.27 -8.39
C PRO A 142 22.24 15.01 -9.18
N SER A 143 21.60 14.90 -10.36
CA SER A 143 21.90 13.89 -11.35
C SER A 143 23.41 13.82 -11.52
N SER A 144 24.05 12.77 -10.99
CA SER A 144 25.50 12.57 -11.11
C SER A 144 25.86 12.11 -12.53
N ASN A 145 25.20 12.68 -13.54
CA ASN A 145 25.43 12.41 -14.95
C ASN A 145 26.60 13.25 -15.51
N ASN A 146 27.40 13.87 -14.63
CA ASN A 146 28.75 14.31 -14.97
C ASN A 146 29.74 13.13 -14.93
N ARG A 147 29.33 11.92 -15.33
CA ARG A 147 30.30 10.92 -15.75
C ARG A 147 30.79 11.41 -17.13
N PRO A 148 32.05 11.86 -17.27
CA PRO A 148 32.54 12.34 -18.55
C PRO A 148 32.27 11.26 -19.59
N LYS A 149 31.69 11.65 -20.73
CA LYS A 149 31.63 10.80 -21.92
C LYS A 149 33.05 10.34 -22.21
N GLU A 150 33.39 9.15 -21.74
CA GLU A 150 34.54 8.42 -22.22
C GLU A 150 34.29 8.27 -23.70
N ARG A 151 35.16 8.93 -24.47
CA ARG A 151 35.10 9.04 -25.92
C ARG A 151 35.14 7.62 -26.46
N SER A 152 33.97 7.05 -26.76
CA SER A 152 33.90 5.82 -27.54
C SER A 152 34.63 6.09 -28.85
N PRO A 153 35.63 5.28 -29.22
CA PRO A 153 36.26 5.38 -30.52
C PRO A 153 35.20 5.14 -31.60
N ASN A 154 35.34 5.88 -32.69
CA ASN A 154 34.50 5.92 -33.88
C ASN A 154 33.69 4.64 -34.18
N PRO A 155 32.38 4.74 -34.50
CA PRO A 155 31.68 3.64 -35.14
C PRO A 155 32.26 3.40 -36.54
N PRO A 156 32.52 2.15 -36.93
CA PRO A 156 32.94 1.81 -38.28
C PRO A 156 31.82 2.12 -39.27
N THR A 157 32.26 2.65 -40.40
CA THR A 157 31.60 2.85 -41.68
C THR A 157 30.37 1.97 -41.93
N ARG A 158 29.25 2.67 -42.21
CA ARG A 158 28.05 2.24 -42.93
C ARG A 158 28.27 0.97 -43.77
N ARG A 159 27.71 -0.15 -43.31
CA ARG A 159 27.40 -1.31 -44.16
C ARG A 159 25.87 -1.43 -44.31
N ASP A 160 25.49 -1.89 -45.49
CA ASP A 160 24.20 -1.75 -46.14
C ASP A 160 23.01 -2.38 -45.37
N PRO A 161 21.79 -1.83 -45.52
CA PRO A 161 20.60 -2.28 -44.80
C PRO A 161 19.89 -3.46 -45.49
N GLU A 162 20.62 -4.51 -45.89
CA GLU A 162 20.02 -5.65 -46.62
C GLU A 162 20.38 -7.04 -46.10
N MET A 163 20.93 -7.15 -44.88
CA MET A 163 21.37 -8.46 -44.34
C MET A 163 20.95 -8.76 -42.90
N SER A 164 19.93 -8.06 -42.37
CA SER A 164 19.60 -8.13 -40.94
C SER A 164 18.47 -9.09 -40.56
N LEU A 165 17.67 -9.56 -41.52
CA LEU A 165 16.45 -10.31 -41.19
C LEU A 165 16.72 -11.82 -41.05
N GLU A 166 17.48 -12.43 -41.96
CA GLU A 166 17.88 -13.83 -41.82
C GLU A 166 18.82 -14.08 -40.65
N GLN A 167 19.75 -13.15 -40.38
CA GLN A 167 20.67 -13.29 -39.25
C GLN A 167 19.94 -13.18 -37.90
N SER A 168 18.94 -12.29 -37.80
CA SER A 168 18.08 -12.21 -36.60
C SER A 168 17.18 -13.43 -36.47
N LEU A 169 16.68 -13.99 -37.58
CA LEU A 169 15.84 -15.19 -37.57
C LEU A 169 16.63 -16.41 -37.09
N ASN A 170 17.84 -16.61 -37.62
CA ASN A 170 18.69 -17.74 -37.24
C ASN A 170 19.12 -17.66 -35.78
N GLN A 171 19.38 -16.46 -35.26
CA GLN A 171 19.74 -16.27 -33.86
C GLN A 171 18.57 -16.54 -32.89
N ILE A 172 17.32 -16.32 -33.33
CA ILE A 172 16.12 -16.67 -32.56
C ILE A 172 15.90 -18.19 -32.58
N VAL A 173 16.06 -18.84 -33.74
CA VAL A 173 15.89 -20.29 -33.88
C VAL A 173 16.91 -21.05 -33.01
N ASP A 174 18.18 -20.63 -33.03
CA ASP A 174 19.23 -21.29 -32.23
C ASP A 174 19.00 -21.12 -30.71
N ASN A 175 18.46 -19.99 -30.27
CA ASN A 175 18.13 -19.78 -28.86
C ASN A 175 16.93 -20.63 -28.39
N VAL A 176 15.95 -20.88 -29.24
CA VAL A 176 14.80 -21.74 -28.92
C VAL A 176 15.22 -23.22 -28.88
N GLN A 177 16.09 -23.65 -29.79
CA GLN A 177 16.54 -25.04 -29.86
C GLN A 177 17.41 -25.45 -28.65
N ASN A 178 18.23 -24.52 -28.15
CA ASN A 178 19.18 -24.81 -27.08
C ASN A 178 18.60 -24.67 -25.66
N ASN A 179 17.33 -24.26 -25.50
CA ASN A 179 16.72 -24.06 -24.18
C ASN A 179 15.28 -24.63 -24.09
N PRO A 180 15.11 -25.98 -24.05
CA PRO A 180 13.81 -26.63 -24.09
C PRO A 180 12.94 -26.46 -22.82
N GLU A 181 13.45 -25.82 -21.76
CA GLU A 181 12.69 -25.58 -20.52
C GLU A 181 11.84 -24.31 -20.54
N GLN A 182 11.93 -23.49 -21.59
CA GLN A 182 11.10 -22.29 -21.76
C GLN A 182 9.72 -22.60 -22.37
N LYS A 183 8.97 -23.52 -21.76
CA LYS A 183 7.57 -23.78 -22.09
C LYS A 183 6.67 -22.71 -21.44
N GLY A 184 6.40 -21.61 -22.16
CA GLY A 184 5.30 -20.72 -21.77
C GLY A 184 5.34 -19.26 -22.21
N TYR A 185 5.86 -18.94 -23.40
CA TYR A 185 5.69 -17.58 -23.94
C TYR A 185 4.47 -17.48 -24.85
N THR A 186 3.47 -16.74 -24.40
CA THR A 186 2.34 -16.30 -25.22
C THR A 186 2.82 -15.18 -26.15
N LEU A 187 2.96 -15.47 -27.44
CA LEU A 187 3.23 -14.48 -28.47
C LEU A 187 1.98 -13.62 -28.69
N TYR A 188 2.04 -12.34 -28.29
CA TYR A 188 1.01 -11.37 -28.62
C TYR A 188 1.34 -10.76 -29.98
N ALA A 189 0.54 -11.09 -31.00
CA ALA A 189 0.61 -10.40 -32.29
C ALA A 189 0.16 -8.94 -32.10
N VAL A 190 1.04 -8.00 -32.42
CA VAL A 190 0.72 -6.57 -32.43
C VAL A 190 -0.32 -6.34 -33.55
N GLY A 191 -1.59 -6.19 -33.18
CA GLY A 191 -2.66 -5.78 -34.08
C GLY A 191 -3.91 -6.67 -34.16
N SER A 192 -4.04 -7.73 -33.35
CA SER A 192 -5.27 -8.56 -33.35
C SER A 192 -5.84 -8.75 -31.94
N GLU A 193 -7.11 -8.38 -31.75
CA GLU A 193 -7.85 -8.45 -30.47
C GLU A 193 -8.23 -9.87 -30.01
N THR A 194 -7.66 -10.93 -30.61
CA THR A 194 -7.96 -12.30 -30.20
C THR A 194 -6.68 -13.14 -30.04
N PRO A 195 -6.47 -13.79 -28.88
CA PRO A 195 -5.32 -14.66 -28.68
C PRO A 195 -5.51 -15.99 -29.43
N PHE A 196 -4.56 -16.33 -30.30
CA PHE A 196 -4.46 -17.65 -30.92
C PHE A 196 -3.81 -18.64 -29.94
N GLN A 197 -4.52 -19.74 -29.65
CA GLN A 197 -3.98 -20.87 -28.89
C GLN A 197 -3.40 -21.88 -29.88
N VAL A 198 -2.06 -22.01 -29.93
CA VAL A 198 -1.39 -23.07 -30.69
C VAL A 198 -1.30 -24.31 -29.80
N ARG A 199 -2.11 -25.33 -30.10
CA ARG A 199 -1.94 -26.67 -29.54
C ARG A 199 -0.81 -27.37 -30.32
N MET A 200 0.29 -27.67 -29.63
CA MET A 200 1.26 -28.67 -30.08
C MET A 200 0.76 -30.07 -29.70
#